data_AF-A0A8H4XEJ2-F1
#
_entry.id   AF-A0A8H4XEJ2-F1
#
_cell.length_a   1.000
_cell.length_b   1.000
_cell.length_c   1.000
_cell.angle_alpha   90.00
_cell.angle_beta   90.00
_cell.angle_gamma   90.00
#
_symmetry.space_group_name_H-M   'P 1'
#
loop_
_entity.id
_entity.type
_entity.pdbx_description
1 polymer ?
#
loop_
_entity_poly.entity_id
_entity_poly.type
_entity_poly.pdbx_seq_one_letter_code
_entity_poly.pdbx_strand_id
1 'polypeptide(L)'
;MVQITSLPPQDDEDAPMRPGIIHLYINRTHNLDFSEADETEPTQIFDLSDEDWNADGTVNLSLRFVKFQKTSTLIIYVQQGEGDGETVRIDRVKLIGEAGAKRDMGKLQKVGEEE
;
A
#
# COMPACT_ATOMS: atom_id res chain seq x y z
N MET A 1 2.55 3.32 -9.11
CA MET A 1 1.11 3.55 -8.83
C MET A 1 0.57 2.37 -8.03
N VAL A 2 -0.32 2.62 -7.08
CA VAL A 2 -1.08 1.56 -6.40
C VAL A 2 -2.53 1.71 -6.80
N GLN A 3 -3.21 0.61 -7.13
CA GLN A 3 -4.66 0.61 -7.31
C GLN A 3 -5.30 -0.20 -6.19
N ILE A 4 -6.40 0.32 -5.65
CA ILE A 4 -7.20 -0.37 -4.65
C ILE A 4 -8.62 -0.48 -5.20
N THR A 5 -9.22 -1.66 -5.09
CA THR A 5 -10.63 -1.90 -5.43
C THR A 5 -11.40 -2.20 -4.15
N SER A 6 -12.53 -1.53 -3.95
CA SER A 6 -13.47 -1.74 -2.85
C SER A 6 -14.92 -1.59 -3.32
N LEU A 7 -15.68 -2.68 -3.23
CA LEU A 7 -17.07 -2.79 -3.66
C LEU A 7 -17.95 -3.28 -2.49
N PRO A 8 -18.18 -2.43 -1.47
CA PRO A 8 -19.09 -2.79 -0.39
C PRO A 8 -20.52 -2.99 -0.90
N PRO A 9 -21.31 -3.87 -0.26
CA PRO A 9 -22.73 -4.02 -0.57
C PRO A 9 -23.47 -2.69 -0.35
N GLN A 10 -24.41 -2.32 -1.22
CA GLN A 10 -25.17 -1.06 -1.09
C GLN A 10 -26.46 -1.20 -0.29
N ASP A 11 -26.97 -2.42 -0.13
CA ASP A 11 -28.28 -2.69 0.47
C ASP A 11 -28.19 -3.22 1.91
N ASP A 12 -27.11 -2.90 2.62
CA ASP A 12 -26.84 -3.38 3.98
C ASP A 12 -26.44 -2.19 4.88
N GLU A 13 -27.21 -1.95 5.95
CA GLU A 13 -26.94 -0.86 6.90
C GLU A 13 -25.65 -1.09 7.69
N ASP A 14 -25.21 -2.36 7.80
CA ASP A 14 -23.95 -2.77 8.42
C ASP A 14 -22.85 -3.01 7.37
N ALA A 15 -23.02 -2.47 6.15
CA ALA A 15 -22.04 -2.64 5.09
C ALA A 15 -20.65 -2.13 5.49
N PRO A 16 -19.58 -2.86 5.15
CA PRO A 16 -18.23 -2.36 5.34
C PRO A 16 -18.02 -1.10 4.52
N MET A 17 -17.18 -0.20 5.03
CA MET A 17 -16.81 1.03 4.34
C MET A 17 -15.77 0.80 3.24
N ARG A 18 -15.62 1.80 2.39
CA ARG A 18 -14.42 1.96 1.58
C ARG A 18 -13.28 2.56 2.42
N PRO A 19 -12.00 2.36 2.05
CA PRO A 19 -10.90 3.11 2.64
C PRO A 19 -11.07 4.63 2.41
N GLY A 20 -11.03 5.43 3.47
CA GLY A 20 -11.03 6.89 3.40
C GLY A 20 -9.60 7.44 3.47
N ILE A 21 -8.90 7.18 4.57
CA ILE A 21 -7.52 7.65 4.76
C ILE A 21 -6.54 6.46 4.69
N ILE A 22 -5.56 6.56 3.79
CA ILE A 22 -4.53 5.54 3.60
C ILE A 22 -3.13 6.13 3.79
N HIS A 23 -2.36 5.52 4.67
CA HIS A 23 -0.95 5.82 4.89
C HIS A 23 -0.07 4.76 4.23
N LEU A 24 0.92 5.22 3.46
CA LEU A 24 1.94 4.35 2.88
C LEU A 24 3.26 4.54 3.61
N TYR A 25 3.90 3.43 3.97
CA TYR A 25 5.26 3.41 4.51
C TYR A 25 6.13 2.49 3.67
N ILE A 26 7.38 2.88 3.45
CA ILE A 26 8.35 2.03 2.77
C ILE A 26 9.59 1.82 3.63
N ASN A 27 10.26 0.69 3.43
CA ASN A 27 11.58 0.37 4.00
C ASN A 27 11.66 0.50 5.52
N ARG A 28 10.55 0.20 6.23
CA ARG A 28 10.54 0.07 7.68
C ARG A 28 11.31 -1.19 8.07
N THR A 29 11.99 -1.14 9.22
CA THR A 29 12.83 -2.24 9.73
C THR A 29 12.00 -3.44 10.23
N HIS A 30 10.73 -3.19 10.54
CA HIS A 30 9.73 -4.15 10.97
C HIS A 30 8.35 -3.71 10.46
N ASN A 31 7.34 -4.58 10.60
CA ASN A 31 5.95 -4.19 10.37
C ASN A 31 5.50 -3.29 11.53
N LEU A 32 4.75 -2.23 11.21
CA LEU A 32 4.19 -1.32 12.21
C LEU A 32 2.92 -1.94 12.79
N ASP A 33 2.73 -1.80 14.10
CA ASP A 33 1.41 -1.94 14.69
C ASP A 33 0.55 -0.68 14.48
N PHE A 34 -0.69 -0.71 14.97
CA PHE A 34 -1.63 0.41 14.77
C PHE A 34 -1.18 1.70 15.44
N SER A 35 -0.71 1.64 16.68
CA SER A 35 -0.26 2.81 17.43
C SER A 35 1.02 3.40 16.82
N GLU A 36 1.97 2.54 16.46
CA GLU A 36 3.20 2.96 15.77
C GLU A 36 2.89 3.60 14.41
N ALA A 37 1.92 3.07 13.66
CA ALA A 37 1.53 3.64 12.38
C ALA A 37 0.93 5.04 12.54
N ASP A 38 0.07 5.26 13.53
CA ASP A 38 -0.53 6.58 13.79
C ASP A 38 0.51 7.63 14.23
N GLU A 39 1.53 7.23 14.98
CA GLU A 39 2.58 8.14 15.46
C GLU A 39 3.72 8.36 14.44
N THR A 40 3.83 7.47 13.46
CA THR A 40 4.91 7.50 12.48
C THR A 40 4.52 8.33 11.26
N GLU A 41 5.37 9.28 10.86
CA GLU A 41 5.19 10.04 9.63
C GLU A 41 5.14 9.11 8.40
N PRO A 42 4.03 9.11 7.63
CA PRO A 42 3.90 8.31 6.42
C PRO A 42 4.83 8.79 5.30
N THR A 43 5.24 7.87 4.43
CA THR A 43 5.93 8.27 3.18
C THR A 43 5.00 9.09 2.29
N GLN A 44 3.73 8.69 2.21
CA GLN A 44 2.68 9.42 1.53
C GLN A 44 1.32 9.10 2.15
N ILE A 45 0.47 10.10 2.26
CA ILE A 45 -0.91 10.02 2.73
C ILE A 45 -1.85 10.21 1.54
N PHE A 46 -2.93 9.46 1.51
CA PHE A 46 -4.06 9.64 0.61
C PHE A 46 -5.32 9.83 1.44
N ASP A 47 -6.01 10.94 1.20
CA ASP A 47 -7.32 11.24 1.73
C ASP A 47 -8.29 11.07 0.55
N LEU A 48 -9.13 10.05 0.63
CA LEU A 48 -9.99 9.58 -0.45
C LEU A 48 -11.43 10.03 -0.19
N SER A 49 -12.07 10.43 -1.28
CA SER A 49 -13.47 10.78 -1.35
C SER A 49 -14.20 9.89 -2.35
N ASP A 50 -15.53 9.87 -2.28
CA ASP A 50 -16.40 9.16 -3.20
C ASP A 50 -16.07 9.43 -4.69
N GLU A 51 -15.60 10.63 -5.02
CA GLU A 51 -15.25 11.04 -6.38
C GLU A 51 -13.96 10.37 -6.93
N ASP A 52 -13.08 9.90 -6.04
CA ASP A 52 -11.83 9.23 -6.42
C ASP A 52 -12.06 7.80 -6.92
N TRP A 53 -13.21 7.22 -6.59
CA TRP A 53 -13.59 5.87 -6.95
C TRP A 53 -14.25 5.85 -8.33
N ASN A 54 -13.70 5.04 -9.25
CA ASN A 54 -14.32 4.85 -10.56
C ASN A 54 -15.53 3.90 -10.50
N ALA A 55 -16.22 3.74 -11.64
CA ALA A 55 -17.40 2.87 -11.76
C ALA A 55 -17.14 1.39 -11.40
N ASP A 56 -15.89 0.94 -11.49
CA ASP A 56 -15.48 -0.41 -11.10
C ASP A 56 -15.09 -0.50 -9.61
N GLY A 57 -15.40 0.53 -8.82
CA GLY A 57 -15.03 0.64 -7.40
C GLY A 57 -13.52 0.66 -7.19
N THR A 58 -12.75 1.19 -8.14
CA THR A 58 -11.28 1.24 -8.09
C THR A 58 -10.76 2.66 -8.00
N VAL A 59 -9.84 2.90 -7.07
CA VAL A 59 -9.10 4.16 -6.92
C VAL A 59 -7.65 4.00 -7.37
N ASN A 60 -7.09 5.05 -7.99
CA ASN A 60 -5.72 5.11 -8.47
C ASN A 60 -4.86 6.01 -7.57
N LEU A 61 -4.05 5.40 -6.70
CA LEU A 61 -3.14 6.12 -5.82
C LEU A 61 -1.86 6.51 -6.58
N SER A 62 -1.82 7.77 -6.99
CA SER A 62 -0.67 8.37 -7.68
C SER A 62 0.48 8.62 -6.70
N LEU A 63 1.50 7.75 -6.78
CA LEU A 63 2.69 7.85 -5.93
C LEU A 63 3.61 8.97 -6.41
N ARG A 64 4.21 9.73 -5.49
CA ARG A 64 5.31 10.64 -5.79
C ARG A 64 6.56 9.81 -6.08
N PHE A 65 6.84 9.52 -7.35
CA PHE A 65 7.93 8.62 -7.78
C PHE A 65 9.27 8.86 -7.06
N VAL A 66 9.64 10.12 -6.83
CA VAL A 66 10.87 10.50 -6.10
C VAL A 66 10.97 9.90 -4.68
N LYS A 67 9.84 9.64 -4.01
CA LYS A 67 9.78 9.00 -2.70
C LYS A 67 9.85 7.47 -2.78
N PHE A 68 9.61 6.86 -3.95
CA PHE A 68 9.46 5.41 -4.13
C PHE A 68 10.49 4.80 -5.11
N GLN A 69 11.67 5.41 -5.24
CA GLN A 69 12.69 4.94 -6.19
C GLN A 69 13.30 3.57 -5.82
N LYS A 70 13.37 3.25 -4.52
CA LYS A 70 13.94 2.00 -4.02
C LYS A 70 13.09 1.47 -2.87
N THR A 71 12.10 0.65 -3.21
CA THR A 71 11.14 0.09 -2.26
C THR A 71 11.36 -1.40 -2.14
N SER A 72 11.89 -1.86 -1.00
CA SER A 72 12.01 -3.30 -0.67
C SER A 72 10.85 -3.80 0.17
N THR A 73 10.26 -2.92 0.98
CA THR A 73 9.06 -3.20 1.77
C THR A 73 8.04 -2.07 1.56
N LEU A 74 6.76 -2.42 1.53
CA LEU A 74 5.64 -1.49 1.45
C LEU A 74 4.60 -1.92 2.49
N ILE A 75 4.24 -1.00 3.38
CA ILE A 75 3.14 -1.15 4.33
C ILE A 75 2.02 -0.21 3.87
N ILE A 76 0.83 -0.77 3.72
CA ILE A 76 -0.41 -0.04 3.41
C ILE A 76 -1.24 -0.07 4.68
N TYR A 77 -1.39 1.08 5.33
CA TYR A 77 -2.18 1.22 6.54
C TYR A 77 -3.46 2.00 6.21
N VAL A 78 -4.61 1.37 6.44
CA VAL A 78 -5.91 2.03 6.34
C VAL A 78 -6.18 2.63 7.71
N GLN A 79 -6.01 3.94 7.82
CA GLN A 79 -6.19 4.65 9.08
C GLN A 79 -7.68 4.84 9.39
N GLN A 80 -8.47 5.15 8.36
CA GLN A 80 -9.89 5.45 8.51
C GLN A 80 -10.66 4.96 7.28
N GLY A 81 -11.89 4.47 7.50
CA GLY A 81 -12.85 4.23 6.43
C GLY A 81 -13.62 5.49 6.04
N GLU A 82 -14.23 5.46 4.87
CA GLU A 82 -15.14 6.49 4.40
C GLU A 82 -16.55 6.23 4.96
N GLY A 83 -16.96 7.01 5.97
CA GLY A 83 -18.24 6.88 6.67
C GLY A 83 -18.10 6.47 8.15
N ASP A 84 -19.18 5.95 8.72
CA ASP A 84 -19.31 5.62 10.15
C ASP A 84 -19.42 4.10 10.43
N GLY A 85 -19.09 3.25 9.46
CA GLY A 85 -19.11 1.79 9.62
C GLY A 85 -17.97 1.26 10.51
N GLU A 86 -18.04 -0.02 10.88
CA GLU A 86 -17.05 -0.63 11.79
C GLU A 86 -15.85 -1.24 11.06
N THR A 87 -16.01 -1.64 9.81
CA THR A 87 -14.98 -2.38 9.06
C THR A 87 -14.77 -1.78 7.68
N VAL A 88 -13.60 -1.99 7.11
CA VAL A 88 -13.26 -1.55 5.74
C VAL A 88 -13.10 -2.75 4.84
N ARG A 89 -13.70 -2.70 3.65
CA ARG A 89 -13.55 -3.73 2.62
C ARG A 89 -12.45 -3.36 1.63
N ILE A 90 -11.58 -4.32 1.33
CA ILE A 90 -10.63 -4.25 0.23
C ILE A 90 -10.76 -5.54 -0.58
N ASP A 91 -11.15 -5.43 -1.85
CA ASP A 91 -11.31 -6.56 -2.76
C ASP A 91 -10.01 -6.86 -3.52
N ARG A 92 -9.22 -5.83 -3.84
CA ARG A 92 -7.99 -5.98 -4.62
C ARG A 92 -6.99 -4.88 -4.31
N VAL A 93 -5.72 -5.28 -4.22
CA VAL A 93 -4.57 -4.36 -4.26
C VAL A 93 -3.72 -4.71 -5.47
N LYS A 94 -3.40 -3.72 -6.30
CA LYS A 94 -2.52 -3.88 -7.47
C LYS A 94 -1.37 -2.90 -7.40
N LEU A 95 -0.15 -3.43 -7.38
CA LEU A 95 1.08 -2.65 -7.44
C LEU A 95 1.53 -2.54 -8.90
N ILE A 96 1.70 -1.32 -9.39
CA ILE A 96 2.14 -1.02 -10.76
C ILE A 96 3.41 -0.19 -10.68
N GLY A 97 4.49 -0.74 -11.21
CA GLY A 97 5.79 -0.09 -11.25
C GLY A 97 6.75 -0.83 -12.15
N GLU A 98 7.99 -0.37 -12.17
CA GLU A 98 9.07 -1.00 -12.91
C GLU A 98 9.98 -1.73 -11.93
N ALA A 99 10.40 -2.95 -12.28
CA ALA A 99 11.47 -3.61 -11.55
C ALA A 99 12.77 -2.85 -11.83
N GLY A 100 13.36 -2.23 -10.80
CA GLY A 100 14.66 -1.57 -10.94
C GLY A 100 15.70 -2.51 -11.55
N ALA A 101 16.71 -1.95 -12.21
CA ALA A 101 17.74 -2.72 -12.92
C ALA A 101 18.26 -3.87 -12.04
N LYS A 102 17.97 -5.12 -12.43
CA LYS A 102 18.52 -6.30 -11.77
C LYS A 102 20.04 -6.21 -11.90
N ARG A 103 20.75 -5.94 -10.81
CA ARG A 103 22.19 -6.24 -10.76
C ARG A 103 22.28 -7.75 -10.76
N ASP A 104 22.70 -8.30 -11.88
CA ASP A 104 23.01 -9.73 -12.00
C ASP A 104 24.09 -10.02 -10.96
N MET A 105 23.69 -10.65 -9.84
CA MET A 105 24.63 -11.13 -8.83
C MET A 105 25.36 -12.30 -9.48
N GLY A 106 26.42 -11.99 -10.23
CA GLY A 106 27.28 -12.97 -10.88
C GLY A 106 27.62 -14.10 -9.91
N LYS A 107 27.69 -15.33 -10.44
CA LYS A 107 27.89 -16.56 -9.66
C LYS A 107 28.98 -16.36 -8.60
N LEU A 108 28.59 -16.31 -7.33
CA LEU A 108 29.49 -16.38 -6.19
C LEU A 108 30.19 -17.74 -6.24
N GLN A 109 31.38 -17.79 -6.82
CA GLN A 109 32.25 -18.97 -6.74
C GLN A 109 33.03 -18.89 -5.42
N LYS A 110 32.83 -19.91 -4.60
CA LYS A 110 33.62 -20.16 -3.39
C LYS A 110 35.04 -20.51 -3.87
N VAL A 111 35.99 -19.58 -3.73
CA VAL A 111 37.41 -19.91 -3.91
C VAL A 111 37.79 -20.75 -2.69
N GLY A 112 38.01 -22.05 -2.89
CA GLY A 112 38.54 -22.93 -1.86
C GLY A 112 40.01 -22.60 -1.63
N GLU A 113 40.40 -22.41 -0.37
CA GLU A 113 41.79 -22.43 0.07
C GLU A 113 42.31 -23.87 -0.10
N GLU A 114 43.29 -24.07 -0.97
CA GLU A 114 44.15 -25.25 -0.95
C GLU A 114 45.41 -24.87 -0.16
N GLU A 115 45.55 -25.46 1.03
CA GLU A 115 46.83 -25.61 1.75
C GLU A 115 47.58 -26.85 1.25
#